data_AF-A0A970JMG8-F1
#
_entry.id   AF-A0A970JMG8-F1
#
_cell.length_a   1.000
_cell.length_b   1.000
_cell.length_c   1.000
_cell.angle_alpha   90.00
_cell.angle_beta   90.00
_cell.angle_gamma   90.00
#
_symmetry.space_group_name_H-M   'P 1'
#
loop_
_entity.id
_entity.type
_entity.pdbx_description
1 polymer ?
#
loop_
_entity_poly.entity_id
_entity_poly.type
_entity_poly.pdbx_seq_one_letter_code
_entity_poly.pdbx_strand_id
1 'polypeptide(L)'
;MSGNKCTRICVERLLMPLGLTAVVATVLMALVVALALAPAPPVSAASADGFLQRLSGFGQTELVFAVAGDPQGREEVWSQVVKALNSVSPAPKFTLLLGDLVASGTEPQYKAFADSAKALKMPFYAVPGNHDIRGDGAALFRRYVSDKLYYSFEEGGYKFIGLNTGDGQVDAEQMQWLQKELAGEGRKIVFMHIPLEDPRPGGDHALLGRAQADELHAMFASSNVVAVFSGHVHMFAQHEADGVLYVTSGGAGAALYASPEEGGMFHFALVRVRDDEITVEPQPVQTQVTDPSVEVSGPSGTIKYSLGQLMQMSSVEGASAFENRFGNFTGHGVYLGVPVADLVAAVGGIQPGDVLRVQSSDGYEQDYAYDNVHPTPQWAELQGIMVLAVEKDGITMPAWGDGPRIVFIPPDGLYHNTDCAATSAPGQGWNVYQSAGARWARYVSRIQVVPSGN
;
A
#
# COMPACT_ATOMS: atom_id res chain seq x y z
N MET A 1 54.58 -34.45 21.83
CA MET A 1 54.97 -33.24 22.60
C MET A 1 53.69 -32.51 22.94
N SER A 2 53.13 -32.80 24.13
CA SER A 2 52.84 -31.83 25.20
C SER A 2 51.94 -30.69 24.71
N GLY A 3 50.65 -30.59 25.03
CA GLY A 3 49.95 -30.77 26.31
C GLY A 3 48.99 -29.55 26.41
N ASN A 4 47.82 -29.54 27.04
CA ASN A 4 47.18 -30.43 27.99
C ASN A 4 45.68 -30.06 28.07
N LYS A 5 44.83 -31.11 28.09
CA LYS A 5 43.71 -31.40 29.02
C LYS A 5 42.45 -30.48 28.99
N CYS A 6 41.26 -31.00 28.64
CA CYS A 6 40.34 -31.85 29.45
C CYS A 6 39.81 -31.12 30.71
N THR A 7 38.53 -31.12 31.09
CA THR A 7 37.56 -32.25 31.05
C THR A 7 36.11 -31.76 31.22
N ARG A 8 35.16 -32.55 30.66
CA ARG A 8 33.71 -32.57 30.89
C ARG A 8 33.33 -33.21 32.26
N ILE A 9 32.00 -33.23 32.51
CA ILE A 9 31.13 -34.21 33.25
C ILE A 9 30.58 -33.60 34.57
N CYS A 10 29.30 -33.18 34.65
CA CYS A 10 28.01 -33.89 34.78
C CYS A 10 27.61 -34.32 36.22
N VAL A 11 26.29 -34.17 36.49
CA VAL A 11 25.38 -35.02 37.29
C VAL A 11 24.92 -34.57 38.71
N GLU A 12 23.58 -34.50 38.83
CA GLU A 12 22.65 -34.82 39.97
C GLU A 12 22.20 -33.82 41.07
N ARG A 13 20.86 -33.65 41.07
CA ARG A 13 19.85 -33.63 42.15
C ARG A 13 20.32 -33.51 43.62
N LEU A 14 19.65 -32.65 44.40
CA LEU A 14 19.15 -33.03 45.74
C LEU A 14 18.01 -32.11 46.24
N LEU A 15 17.25 -32.66 47.19
CA LEU A 15 15.95 -32.26 47.75
C LEU A 15 15.96 -31.10 48.77
N MET A 16 14.77 -30.49 48.98
CA MET A 16 14.33 -29.65 50.13
C MET A 16 14.57 -30.33 51.51
N PRO A 17 14.69 -29.61 52.67
CA PRO A 17 13.52 -29.04 53.39
C PRO A 17 13.73 -27.80 54.32
N LEU A 18 12.59 -27.35 54.88
CA LEU A 18 12.26 -26.32 55.89
C LEU A 18 13.24 -26.05 57.06
N GLY A 19 13.23 -24.82 57.59
CA GLY A 19 13.78 -24.50 58.92
C GLY A 19 13.57 -23.05 59.39
N LEU A 20 12.78 -22.90 60.45
CA LEU A 20 12.33 -21.70 61.18
C LEU A 20 13.35 -21.21 62.23
N THR A 21 13.45 -19.89 62.48
CA THR A 21 13.78 -19.23 63.78
C THR A 21 13.26 -17.77 63.72
N ALA A 22 12.21 -17.30 64.43
CA ALA A 22 12.01 -17.07 65.87
C ALA A 22 13.12 -16.18 66.49
N VAL A 23 12.95 -15.13 67.31
CA VAL A 23 11.89 -14.53 68.15
C VAL A 23 12.50 -13.23 68.76
N VAL A 24 11.72 -12.18 69.05
CA VAL A 24 11.68 -11.29 70.28
C VAL A 24 10.64 -10.19 69.97
N ALA A 25 9.35 -10.30 70.32
CA ALA A 25 8.69 -10.10 71.62
C ALA A 25 8.52 -8.63 72.08
N THR A 26 7.26 -8.13 71.98
CA THR A 26 6.45 -7.33 72.95
C THR A 26 7.04 -6.04 73.55
N VAL A 27 6.35 -4.89 73.64
CA VAL A 27 5.15 -4.60 74.45
C VAL A 27 4.55 -3.23 74.01
N LEU A 28 3.20 -3.11 74.04
CA LEU A 28 2.37 -1.96 74.47
C LEU A 28 1.28 -1.45 73.51
N MET A 29 0.06 -1.56 74.04
CA MET A 29 -1.10 -0.68 73.88
C MET A 29 -2.01 -0.83 72.66
N ALA A 30 -2.89 -1.83 72.79
CA ALA A 30 -4.32 -1.57 72.61
C ALA A 30 -4.81 -0.63 73.73
N LEU A 31 -5.42 0.49 73.35
CA LEU A 31 -6.34 1.25 74.20
C LEU A 31 -7.63 1.51 73.40
N VAL A 32 -8.64 0.71 73.74
CA VAL A 32 -10.05 1.11 73.88
C VAL A 32 -10.80 1.54 72.60
N VAL A 33 -11.54 0.56 72.06
CA VAL A 33 -12.90 0.79 71.56
C VAL A 33 -13.77 1.19 72.75
N ALA A 34 -14.29 2.42 72.73
CA ALA A 34 -15.64 2.82 73.16
C ALA A 34 -15.66 4.28 73.61
N LEU A 35 -16.02 5.20 72.70
CA LEU A 35 -16.85 6.33 73.06
C LEU A 35 -17.75 6.72 71.89
N ALA A 36 -19.05 6.66 72.18
CA ALA A 36 -20.14 7.41 71.57
C ALA A 36 -20.48 7.19 70.09
N LEU A 37 -21.55 6.41 69.91
CA LEU A 37 -22.64 6.69 68.98
C LEU A 37 -22.87 8.21 68.81
N ALA A 38 -22.53 8.73 67.65
CA ALA A 38 -23.21 9.90 67.09
C ALA A 38 -23.62 9.52 65.67
N PRO A 39 -24.89 9.67 65.27
CA PRO A 39 -25.23 9.60 63.85
C PRO A 39 -24.44 10.71 63.16
N ALA A 40 -23.69 10.36 62.12
CA ALA A 40 -23.17 11.35 61.19
C ALA A 40 -24.35 12.23 60.74
N PRO A 41 -24.19 13.57 60.64
CA PRO A 41 -25.26 14.41 60.13
C PRO A 41 -25.66 13.87 58.75
N PRO A 42 -26.95 13.90 58.37
CA PRO A 42 -27.33 13.54 57.03
C PRO A 42 -26.52 14.44 56.09
N VAL A 43 -25.58 13.84 55.36
CA VAL A 43 -24.99 14.50 54.20
C VAL A 43 -26.17 14.71 53.28
N SER A 44 -26.60 15.96 53.24
CA SER A 44 -27.67 16.42 52.37
C SER A 44 -27.46 15.83 50.98
N ALA A 45 -28.51 15.19 50.46
CA ALA A 45 -28.59 14.69 49.09
C ALA A 45 -28.22 15.78 48.04
N ALA A 46 -28.20 17.05 48.43
CA ALA A 46 -27.77 18.17 47.60
C ALA A 46 -26.26 18.22 47.27
N SER A 47 -25.40 17.39 47.88
CA SER A 47 -23.97 17.34 47.53
C SER A 47 -23.57 16.16 46.64
N ALA A 48 -24.40 15.10 46.59
CA ALA A 48 -24.24 14.01 45.64
C ALA A 48 -24.67 14.46 44.23
N ASP A 49 -25.73 15.27 44.13
CA ASP A 49 -26.17 15.81 42.85
C ASP A 49 -25.14 16.78 42.24
N GLY A 50 -24.45 17.61 43.03
CA GLY A 50 -23.41 18.50 42.51
C GLY A 50 -22.11 17.80 42.09
N PHE A 51 -21.79 16.65 42.71
CA PHE A 51 -20.63 15.81 42.35
C PHE A 51 -20.94 14.92 41.15
N LEU A 52 -22.15 14.35 41.07
CA LEU A 52 -22.63 13.59 39.92
C LEU A 52 -22.92 14.50 38.71
N GLN A 53 -23.29 15.78 38.92
CA GLN A 53 -23.46 16.76 37.85
C GLN A 53 -22.12 17.33 37.33
N ARG A 54 -21.02 17.15 38.08
CA ARG A 54 -19.65 17.35 37.58
C ARG A 54 -19.09 16.11 36.88
N LEU A 55 -19.61 14.92 37.16
CA LEU A 55 -19.34 13.69 36.41
C LEU A 55 -20.25 13.53 35.17
N SER A 56 -21.37 14.24 35.09
CA SER A 56 -22.21 14.32 33.90
C SER A 56 -21.71 15.31 32.84
N GLY A 57 -20.47 15.80 32.97
CA GLY A 57 -19.81 16.75 32.07
C GLY A 57 -18.63 16.18 31.28
N PHE A 58 -18.33 14.89 31.44
CA PHE A 58 -17.27 14.19 30.69
C PHE A 58 -17.83 12.94 30.02
N GLY A 59 -18.85 13.11 29.18
CA GLY A 59 -19.00 12.19 28.05
C GLY A 59 -18.18 12.80 26.92
N GLN A 60 -16.96 12.31 26.67
CA GLN A 60 -16.34 12.65 25.39
C GLN A 60 -17.28 12.09 24.33
N THR A 61 -17.92 12.99 23.58
CA THR A 61 -18.73 12.63 22.42
C THR A 61 -17.84 11.82 21.49
N GLU A 62 -18.22 10.57 21.22
CA GLU A 62 -17.55 9.70 20.26
C GLU A 62 -17.28 10.49 18.97
N LEU A 63 -16.01 10.65 18.61
CA LEU A 63 -15.65 11.21 17.31
C LEU A 63 -15.61 10.06 16.31
N VAL A 64 -16.45 10.16 15.28
CA VAL A 64 -16.46 9.20 14.18
C VAL A 64 -16.04 9.90 12.91
N PHE A 65 -15.04 9.37 12.22
CA PHE A 65 -14.60 9.82 10.91
C PHE A 65 -14.27 8.63 10.01
N ALA A 66 -14.21 8.87 8.70
CA ALA A 66 -13.82 7.84 7.74
C ALA A 66 -12.43 8.13 7.17
N VAL A 67 -11.78 7.09 6.66
CA VAL A 67 -10.47 7.15 6.01
C VAL A 67 -10.55 6.36 4.72
N ALA A 68 -10.09 6.95 3.60
CA ALA A 68 -10.07 6.29 2.30
C ALA A 68 -8.84 6.76 1.50
N GLY A 69 -8.00 5.84 1.03
CA GLY A 69 -6.83 6.14 0.20
C GLY A 69 -6.96 5.56 -1.20
N ASP A 70 -6.25 6.14 -2.14
CA ASP A 70 -6.04 5.61 -3.49
C ASP A 70 -7.34 5.43 -4.31
N PRO A 71 -8.23 6.44 -4.41
CA PRO A 71 -9.46 6.33 -5.21
C PRO A 71 -9.24 6.34 -6.72
N GLN A 72 -8.01 6.59 -7.18
CA GLN A 72 -7.66 6.65 -8.61
C GLN A 72 -7.91 5.33 -9.38
N GLY A 73 -7.91 5.45 -10.70
CA GLY A 73 -7.89 4.30 -11.63
C GLY A 73 -9.25 3.66 -11.91
N ARG A 74 -10.17 3.63 -10.93
CA ARG A 74 -11.50 2.98 -11.08
C ARG A 74 -12.64 3.82 -10.53
N GLU A 75 -13.26 4.61 -11.40
CA GLU A 75 -14.41 5.44 -11.04
C GLU A 75 -15.61 4.60 -10.55
N GLU A 76 -15.79 3.39 -11.10
CA GLU A 76 -16.84 2.48 -10.69
C GLU A 76 -16.66 1.99 -9.25
N VAL A 77 -15.42 1.81 -8.78
CA VAL A 77 -15.11 1.44 -7.40
C VAL A 77 -15.30 2.64 -6.49
N TRP A 78 -14.69 3.77 -6.84
CA TRP A 78 -14.79 5.00 -6.06
C TRP A 78 -16.25 5.43 -5.86
N SER A 79 -17.09 5.30 -6.90
CA SER A 79 -18.54 5.57 -6.80
C SER A 79 -19.24 4.69 -5.77
N GLN A 80 -18.87 3.41 -5.66
CA GLN A 80 -19.43 2.51 -4.63
C GLN A 80 -18.90 2.85 -3.24
N VAL A 81 -17.62 3.23 -3.12
CA VAL A 81 -17.03 3.70 -1.86
C VAL A 81 -17.75 4.95 -1.37
N VAL A 82 -18.01 5.93 -2.23
CA VAL A 82 -18.79 7.13 -1.91
C VAL A 82 -20.21 6.78 -1.45
N LYS A 83 -20.89 5.83 -2.11
CA LYS A 83 -22.22 5.35 -1.69
C LYS A 83 -22.18 4.70 -0.30
N ALA A 84 -21.16 3.90 -0.03
CA ALA A 84 -20.97 3.23 1.24
C ALA A 84 -20.67 4.24 2.37
N LEU A 85 -19.74 5.18 2.15
CA LEU A 85 -19.46 6.32 3.03
C LEU A 85 -20.72 7.13 3.37
N ASN A 86 -21.57 7.37 2.37
CA ASN A 86 -22.82 8.12 2.53
C ASN A 86 -23.95 7.36 3.25
N SER A 87 -23.77 6.07 3.52
CA SER A 87 -24.79 5.17 4.07
C SER A 87 -24.35 4.46 5.35
N VAL A 88 -23.07 4.54 5.70
CA VAL A 88 -22.52 3.91 6.91
C VAL A 88 -23.11 4.53 8.18
N SER A 89 -23.28 3.72 9.21
CA SER A 89 -23.83 4.13 10.51
C SER A 89 -22.88 3.74 11.65
N PRO A 90 -22.56 4.68 12.56
CA PRO A 90 -22.94 6.09 12.55
C PRO A 90 -22.26 6.82 11.38
N ALA A 91 -22.88 7.91 10.95
CA ALA A 91 -22.35 8.73 9.86
C ALA A 91 -21.04 9.40 10.30
N PRO A 92 -19.97 9.32 9.49
CA PRO A 92 -18.71 9.98 9.80
C PRO A 92 -18.88 11.50 9.71
N LYS A 93 -18.22 12.22 10.62
CA LYS A 93 -18.22 13.69 10.64
C LYS A 93 -17.47 14.28 9.44
N PHE A 94 -16.40 13.61 9.01
CA PHE A 94 -15.60 13.94 7.84
C PHE A 94 -14.88 12.69 7.33
N THR A 95 -14.29 12.78 6.14
CA THR A 95 -13.45 11.73 5.55
C THR A 95 -12.02 12.22 5.33
N LEU A 96 -11.01 11.47 5.76
CA LEU A 96 -9.61 11.68 5.36
C LEU A 96 -9.35 10.98 4.03
N LEU A 97 -8.82 11.71 3.04
CA LEU A 97 -8.39 11.16 1.75
C LEU A 97 -6.87 11.11 1.68
N LEU A 98 -6.32 9.89 1.63
CA LEU A 98 -4.90 9.62 1.86
C LEU A 98 -4.04 9.69 0.59
N GLY A 99 -4.34 10.61 -0.34
CA GLY A 99 -3.59 10.76 -1.59
C GLY A 99 -3.92 9.72 -2.67
N ASP A 100 -3.25 9.88 -3.79
CA ASP A 100 -3.48 9.18 -5.05
C ASP A 100 -4.94 9.30 -5.49
N LEU A 101 -5.39 10.56 -5.51
CA LEU A 101 -6.73 10.95 -5.93
C LEU A 101 -6.91 10.79 -7.44
N VAL A 102 -5.83 11.02 -8.20
CA VAL A 102 -5.78 10.91 -9.66
C VAL A 102 -4.55 10.15 -10.15
N ALA A 103 -4.74 9.29 -11.15
CA ALA A 103 -3.70 8.37 -11.63
C ALA A 103 -2.48 9.02 -12.29
N SER A 104 -2.60 10.24 -12.80
CA SER A 104 -1.52 10.84 -13.61
C SER A 104 -1.35 12.35 -13.39
N GLY A 105 -1.96 12.92 -12.36
CA GLY A 105 -1.81 14.35 -12.05
C GLY A 105 -2.36 15.32 -13.12
N THR A 106 -3.26 14.88 -14.00
CA THR A 106 -3.74 15.72 -15.13
C THR A 106 -5.01 16.51 -14.79
N GLU A 107 -5.21 17.67 -15.45
CA GLU A 107 -6.37 18.54 -15.20
C GLU A 107 -7.73 17.83 -15.45
N PRO A 108 -7.91 17.04 -16.53
CA PRO A 108 -9.15 16.28 -16.72
C PRO A 108 -9.43 15.29 -15.59
N GLN A 109 -8.41 14.59 -15.08
CA GLN A 109 -8.57 13.66 -13.96
C GLN A 109 -8.93 14.40 -12.67
N TYR A 110 -8.27 15.53 -12.37
CA TYR A 110 -8.60 16.34 -11.19
C TYR A 110 -10.02 16.91 -11.26
N LYS A 111 -10.46 17.35 -12.43
CA LYS A 111 -11.84 17.79 -12.62
C LYS A 111 -12.83 16.65 -12.38
N ALA A 112 -12.57 15.46 -12.92
CA ALA A 112 -13.42 14.28 -12.74
C ALA A 112 -13.49 13.86 -11.26
N PHE A 113 -12.34 13.79 -10.58
CA PHE A 113 -12.25 13.52 -9.15
C PHE A 113 -13.04 14.56 -8.35
N ALA A 114 -12.82 15.86 -8.57
CA ALA A 114 -13.52 16.92 -7.86
C ALA A 114 -15.04 16.89 -8.09
N ASP A 115 -15.48 16.56 -9.31
CA ASP A 115 -16.91 16.39 -9.60
C ASP A 115 -17.50 15.16 -8.88
N SER A 116 -16.77 14.05 -8.80
CA SER A 116 -17.20 12.85 -8.08
C SER A 116 -17.25 13.06 -6.55
N ALA A 117 -16.28 13.80 -6.00
CA ALA A 117 -16.16 14.05 -4.56
C ALA A 117 -17.31 14.92 -4.02
N LYS A 118 -17.97 15.72 -4.86
CA LYS A 118 -19.20 16.47 -4.51
C LYS A 118 -20.35 15.58 -4.07
N ALA A 119 -20.32 14.29 -4.37
CA ALA A 119 -21.34 13.34 -3.95
C ALA A 119 -21.18 12.91 -2.48
N LEU A 120 -20.04 13.15 -1.83
CA LEU A 120 -19.87 12.92 -0.39
C LEU A 120 -20.79 13.85 0.41
N LYS A 121 -21.52 13.29 1.39
CA LYS A 121 -22.44 14.02 2.27
C LYS A 121 -21.73 14.72 3.44
N MET A 122 -20.45 14.45 3.62
CA MET A 122 -19.58 14.98 4.67
C MET A 122 -18.38 15.68 4.02
N PRO A 123 -17.77 16.68 4.70
CA PRO A 123 -16.53 17.27 4.23
C PRO A 123 -15.41 16.22 4.19
N PHE A 124 -14.41 16.47 3.34
CA PHE A 124 -13.20 15.67 3.32
C PHE A 124 -11.95 16.53 3.51
N TYR A 125 -10.90 15.91 4.05
CA TYR A 125 -9.57 16.47 4.20
C TYR A 125 -8.59 15.58 3.46
N ALA A 126 -7.92 16.13 2.44
CA ALA A 126 -7.03 15.37 1.58
C ALA A 126 -5.57 15.79 1.76
N VAL A 127 -4.66 14.84 1.52
CA VAL A 127 -3.24 15.06 1.23
C VAL A 127 -2.94 14.52 -0.17
N PRO A 128 -1.91 15.02 -0.87
CA PRO A 128 -1.52 14.50 -2.18
C PRO A 128 -0.71 13.20 -2.06
N GLY A 129 -0.86 12.30 -3.03
CA GLY A 129 0.00 11.15 -3.26
C GLY A 129 1.02 11.34 -4.38
N ASN A 130 1.77 10.28 -4.71
CA ASN A 130 2.83 10.36 -5.72
C ASN A 130 2.27 10.44 -7.14
N HIS A 131 1.07 9.93 -7.40
CA HIS A 131 0.40 10.11 -8.69
C HIS A 131 -0.20 11.51 -8.84
N ASP A 132 -0.66 12.10 -7.73
CA ASP A 132 -1.28 13.43 -7.70
C ASP A 132 -0.32 14.53 -8.12
N ILE A 133 0.97 14.42 -7.79
CA ILE A 133 1.97 15.48 -8.01
C ILE A 133 2.76 15.34 -9.32
N ARG A 134 2.46 14.35 -10.17
CA ARG A 134 3.12 14.16 -11.47
C ARG A 134 2.93 15.38 -12.37
N GLY A 135 3.99 15.83 -13.05
CA GLY A 135 3.94 17.00 -13.94
C GLY A 135 3.48 18.27 -13.21
N ASP A 136 2.44 18.94 -13.73
CA ASP A 136 1.82 20.11 -13.09
C ASP A 136 0.83 19.73 -11.96
N GLY A 137 0.78 18.45 -11.57
CA GLY A 137 -0.22 17.88 -10.68
C GLY A 137 -0.33 18.56 -9.32
N ALA A 138 0.79 19.00 -8.71
CA ALA A 138 0.75 19.73 -7.44
C ALA A 138 0.02 21.08 -7.53
N ALA A 139 0.11 21.78 -8.68
CA ALA A 139 -0.63 23.02 -8.91
C ALA A 139 -2.12 22.74 -9.14
N LEU A 140 -2.44 21.62 -9.79
CA LEU A 140 -3.81 21.17 -10.02
C LEU A 140 -4.48 20.68 -8.72
N PHE A 141 -3.76 19.97 -7.85
CA PHE A 141 -4.23 19.65 -6.50
C PHE A 141 -4.65 20.91 -5.75
N ARG A 142 -3.79 21.95 -5.78
CA ARG A 142 -4.09 23.27 -5.18
C ARG A 142 -5.34 23.94 -5.72
N ARG A 143 -5.62 23.72 -6.99
CA ARG A 143 -6.75 24.32 -7.69
C ARG A 143 -8.07 23.58 -7.47
N TYR A 144 -8.03 22.25 -7.41
CA TYR A 144 -9.23 21.40 -7.45
C TYR A 144 -9.59 20.76 -6.12
N VAL A 145 -8.63 20.59 -5.20
CA VAL A 145 -8.81 19.78 -3.98
C VAL A 145 -8.58 20.61 -2.72
N SER A 146 -7.39 21.17 -2.53
CA SER A 146 -7.04 21.98 -1.36
C SER A 146 -5.89 22.91 -1.67
N ASP A 147 -5.98 24.19 -1.28
CA ASP A 147 -4.93 25.21 -1.48
C ASP A 147 -3.60 24.87 -0.77
N LYS A 148 -3.61 23.91 0.16
CA LYS A 148 -2.46 23.43 0.93
C LYS A 148 -2.11 21.99 0.57
N LEU A 149 -0.82 21.69 0.54
CA LEU A 149 -0.32 20.31 0.36
C LEU A 149 -0.10 19.60 1.70
N TYR A 150 0.17 20.35 2.77
CA TYR A 150 0.27 19.89 4.15
C TYR A 150 -0.34 20.95 5.07
N TYR A 151 -1.00 20.53 6.15
CA TYR A 151 -1.75 21.42 7.05
C TYR A 151 -2.17 20.69 8.33
N SER A 152 -2.66 21.44 9.31
CA SER A 152 -3.28 20.88 10.50
C SER A 152 -4.65 21.52 10.78
N PHE A 153 -5.49 20.80 11.52
CA PHE A 153 -6.77 21.29 12.03
C PHE A 153 -7.12 20.58 13.34
N GLU A 154 -8.06 21.12 14.11
CA GLU A 154 -8.51 20.53 15.38
C GLU A 154 -9.97 20.08 15.27
N GLU A 155 -10.26 18.88 15.77
CA GLU A 155 -11.60 18.32 15.78
C GLU A 155 -11.74 17.28 16.90
N GLY A 156 -12.85 17.31 17.64
CA GLY A 156 -13.13 16.37 18.74
C GLY A 156 -12.07 16.32 19.84
N GLY A 157 -11.27 17.39 20.03
CA GLY A 157 -10.17 17.41 21.00
C GLY A 157 -8.84 16.82 20.50
N TYR A 158 -8.77 16.45 19.21
CA TYR A 158 -7.57 15.95 18.55
C TYR A 158 -7.06 16.97 17.55
N LYS A 159 -5.72 17.08 17.43
CA LYS A 159 -5.10 17.78 16.30
C LYS A 159 -4.85 16.78 15.18
N PHE A 160 -5.41 17.03 14.01
CA PHE A 160 -5.14 16.30 12.79
C PHE A 160 -4.02 17.00 12.02
N ILE A 161 -3.03 16.24 11.55
CA ILE A 161 -1.84 16.75 10.85
C ILE A 161 -1.71 15.99 9.52
N GLY A 162 -1.98 16.68 8.41
CA GLY A 162 -1.80 16.17 7.06
C GLY A 162 -0.40 16.48 6.55
N LEU A 163 0.35 15.44 6.17
CA LEU A 163 1.68 15.56 5.56
C LEU A 163 1.63 15.30 4.06
N ASN A 164 2.39 16.08 3.30
CA ASN A 164 2.70 15.78 1.91
C ASN A 164 3.95 14.90 1.87
N THR A 165 3.76 13.66 1.46
CA THR A 165 4.84 12.67 1.22
C THR A 165 4.86 12.22 -0.24
N GLY A 166 4.18 12.92 -1.16
CA GLY A 166 3.99 12.46 -2.53
C GLY A 166 5.29 12.34 -3.33
N ASP A 167 6.35 13.03 -2.93
CA ASP A 167 7.68 12.93 -3.55
C ASP A 167 8.57 11.86 -2.89
N GLY A 168 8.01 11.04 -1.98
CA GLY A 168 8.75 9.98 -1.29
C GLY A 168 9.47 10.42 -0.02
N GLN A 169 9.29 11.67 0.42
CA GLN A 169 10.01 12.25 1.56
C GLN A 169 9.21 13.39 2.21
N VAL A 170 9.72 13.93 3.31
CA VAL A 170 9.26 15.17 3.94
C VAL A 170 10.42 16.17 3.88
N ASP A 171 10.28 17.26 3.15
CA ASP A 171 11.36 18.24 3.01
C ASP A 171 11.67 18.97 4.35
N ALA A 172 12.78 19.72 4.36
CA ALA A 172 13.24 20.42 5.57
C ALA A 172 12.29 21.51 6.06
N GLU A 173 11.54 22.17 5.17
CA GLU A 173 10.56 23.20 5.55
C GLU A 173 9.36 22.56 6.25
N GLN A 174 8.84 21.48 5.67
CA GLN A 174 7.75 20.70 6.23
C GLN A 174 8.17 20.01 7.54
N MET A 175 9.40 19.51 7.68
CA MET A 175 9.93 18.96 8.93
C MET A 175 9.95 20.01 10.06
N GLN A 176 10.42 21.23 9.77
CA GLN A 176 10.40 22.32 10.77
C GLN A 176 8.99 22.75 11.15
N TRP A 177 8.06 22.73 10.19
CA TRP A 177 6.65 22.98 10.45
C TRP A 177 6.04 21.88 11.33
N LEU A 178 6.30 20.60 11.01
CA LEU A 178 5.82 19.45 11.75
C LEU A 178 6.28 19.46 13.21
N GLN A 179 7.56 19.79 13.47
CA GLN A 179 8.07 19.93 14.84
C GLN A 179 7.26 20.92 15.68
N LYS A 180 6.76 22.00 15.07
CA LYS A 180 5.90 22.98 15.76
C LYS A 180 4.50 22.44 15.97
N GLU A 181 3.94 21.72 15.00
CA GLU A 181 2.59 21.14 15.12
C GLU A 181 2.52 20.01 16.16
N LEU A 182 3.62 19.25 16.32
CA LEU A 182 3.77 18.19 17.31
C LEU A 182 4.01 18.71 18.73
N ALA A 183 4.37 19.98 18.90
CA ALA A 183 4.54 20.57 20.22
C ALA A 183 3.23 20.57 21.04
N GLY A 184 3.37 20.46 22.36
CA GLY A 184 2.24 20.47 23.30
C GLY A 184 1.66 19.09 23.61
N GLU A 185 0.81 19.05 24.64
CA GLU A 185 0.37 17.79 25.26
C GLU A 185 -0.91 17.19 24.64
N GLY A 186 -1.57 17.92 23.73
CA GLY A 186 -2.79 17.43 23.07
C GLY A 186 -2.53 16.17 22.23
N ARG A 187 -3.54 15.31 22.12
CA ARG A 187 -3.49 14.11 21.27
C ARG A 187 -3.55 14.47 19.79
N LYS A 188 -2.82 13.71 18.98
CA LYS A 188 -2.60 14.04 17.57
C LYS A 188 -2.86 12.83 16.68
N ILE A 189 -3.43 13.06 15.51
CA ILE A 189 -3.62 12.07 14.47
C ILE A 189 -2.90 12.58 13.22
N VAL A 190 -1.99 11.79 12.68
CA VAL A 190 -1.28 12.14 11.45
C VAL A 190 -1.91 11.39 10.29
N PHE A 191 -1.98 12.02 9.12
CA PHE A 191 -2.36 11.35 7.89
C PHE A 191 -1.45 11.80 6.74
N MET A 192 -1.03 10.84 5.92
CA MET A 192 -0.08 11.01 4.82
C MET A 192 -0.42 10.03 3.70
N HIS A 193 0.30 10.08 2.58
CA HIS A 193 0.10 9.10 1.50
C HIS A 193 1.06 7.92 1.62
N ILE A 194 2.37 8.17 1.52
CA ILE A 194 3.41 7.14 1.54
C ILE A 194 3.75 6.80 2.99
N PRO A 195 3.64 5.53 3.41
CA PRO A 195 3.86 5.13 4.80
C PRO A 195 5.34 5.21 5.21
N LEU A 196 5.59 5.23 6.52
CA LEU A 196 6.94 5.10 7.07
C LEU A 196 7.55 3.72 6.78
N GLU A 197 6.73 2.68 6.77
CA GLU A 197 7.11 1.31 6.50
C GLU A 197 6.05 0.62 5.65
N ASP A 198 6.49 -0.30 4.78
CA ASP A 198 5.59 -1.16 4.02
C ASP A 198 5.11 -2.31 4.92
N PRO A 199 3.79 -2.50 5.12
CA PRO A 199 3.26 -3.56 5.96
C PRO A 199 3.48 -4.97 5.37
N ARG A 200 3.88 -5.10 4.09
CA ARG A 200 4.10 -6.38 3.44
C ARG A 200 5.48 -6.95 3.77
N PRO A 201 5.62 -8.27 4.00
CA PRO A 201 6.93 -8.89 4.22
C PRO A 201 7.89 -8.65 3.05
N GLY A 202 8.98 -7.92 3.30
CA GLY A 202 9.98 -7.59 2.28
C GLY A 202 9.54 -6.52 1.28
N GLY A 203 8.44 -5.80 1.55
CA GLY A 203 7.98 -4.69 0.73
C GLY A 203 8.89 -3.44 0.86
N ASP A 204 8.86 -2.62 -0.18
CA ASP A 204 9.69 -1.41 -0.33
C ASP A 204 8.86 -0.16 -0.69
N HIS A 205 7.53 -0.24 -0.62
CA HIS A 205 6.62 0.87 -0.95
C HIS A 205 6.39 1.76 0.28
N ALA A 206 7.47 2.41 0.72
CA ALA A 206 7.51 3.32 1.85
C ALA A 206 8.35 4.57 1.51
N LEU A 207 8.53 5.47 2.48
CA LEU A 207 9.40 6.64 2.31
C LEU A 207 10.80 6.21 1.81
N LEU A 208 11.35 7.00 0.89
CA LEU A 208 12.63 6.71 0.23
C LEU A 208 13.80 6.64 1.22
N GLY A 209 13.74 7.46 2.29
CA GLY A 209 14.79 7.57 3.29
C GLY A 209 14.45 6.86 4.58
N ARG A 210 15.06 5.68 4.84
CA ARG A 210 14.87 4.95 6.11
C ARG A 210 15.17 5.80 7.35
N ALA A 211 16.23 6.60 7.32
CA ALA A 211 16.59 7.49 8.43
C ALA A 211 15.51 8.54 8.72
N GLN A 212 14.84 9.05 7.69
CA GLN A 212 13.73 10.00 7.85
C GLN A 212 12.48 9.29 8.39
N ALA A 213 12.19 8.07 7.94
CA ALA A 213 11.11 7.26 8.51
C ALA A 213 11.33 7.00 10.02
N ASP A 214 12.55 6.64 10.41
CA ASP A 214 12.91 6.44 11.82
C ASP A 214 12.81 7.75 12.64
N GLU A 215 13.22 8.89 12.07
CA GLU A 215 13.08 10.22 12.70
C GLU A 215 11.60 10.59 12.90
N LEU A 216 10.77 10.40 11.89
CA LEU A 216 9.33 10.67 11.96
C LEU A 216 8.65 9.76 13.00
N HIS A 217 8.98 8.47 13.03
CA HIS A 217 8.47 7.55 14.05
C HIS A 217 8.84 8.02 15.46
N ALA A 218 10.11 8.36 15.70
CA ALA A 218 10.55 8.87 17.00
C ALA A 218 9.83 10.18 17.40
N MET A 219 9.60 11.08 16.44
CA MET A 219 8.83 12.31 16.66
C MET A 219 7.37 12.00 17.02
N PHE A 220 6.73 11.06 16.33
CA PHE A 220 5.34 10.67 16.60
C PHE A 220 5.18 10.02 17.97
N ALA A 221 6.02 9.04 18.29
CA ALA A 221 6.02 8.33 19.57
C ALA A 221 6.26 9.26 20.77
N SER A 222 7.08 10.30 20.61
CA SER A 222 7.39 11.27 21.67
C SER A 222 6.40 12.43 21.80
N SER A 223 5.41 12.55 20.90
CA SER A 223 4.58 13.76 20.78
C SER A 223 3.07 13.51 20.88
N ASN A 224 2.63 12.46 21.59
CA ASN A 224 1.22 12.09 21.76
C ASN A 224 0.47 11.90 20.43
N VAL A 225 1.17 11.44 19.38
CA VAL A 225 0.52 10.94 18.17
C VAL A 225 -0.06 9.56 18.50
N VAL A 226 -1.36 9.42 18.38
CA VAL A 226 -2.08 8.18 18.75
C VAL A 226 -2.39 7.32 17.54
N ALA A 227 -2.45 7.91 16.34
CA ALA A 227 -2.62 7.18 15.10
C ALA A 227 -1.97 7.90 13.90
N VAL A 228 -1.50 7.11 12.94
CA VAL A 228 -0.96 7.54 11.65
C VAL A 228 -1.67 6.78 10.54
N PHE A 229 -2.28 7.49 9.61
CA PHE A 229 -3.00 6.91 8.47
C PHE A 229 -2.22 7.15 7.16
N SER A 230 -2.05 6.10 6.36
CA SER A 230 -1.36 6.12 5.05
C SER A 230 -2.11 5.35 3.96
N GLY A 231 -1.89 5.70 2.70
CA GLY A 231 -2.41 5.01 1.51
C GLY A 231 -1.33 4.17 0.84
N HIS A 232 -1.18 4.30 -0.48
CA HIS A 232 -0.03 3.90 -1.30
C HIS A 232 0.16 2.39 -1.52
N VAL A 233 0.00 1.56 -0.48
CA VAL A 233 0.26 0.10 -0.56
C VAL A 233 -0.96 -0.68 -1.08
N HIS A 234 -2.01 0.02 -1.53
CA HIS A 234 -3.27 -0.50 -2.07
C HIS A 234 -3.87 -1.73 -1.33
N MET A 235 -3.86 -1.68 -0.01
CA MET A 235 -4.38 -2.72 0.88
C MET A 235 -4.88 -2.10 2.20
N PHE A 236 -5.54 -2.92 3.02
CA PHE A 236 -5.75 -2.60 4.44
C PHE A 236 -4.72 -3.32 5.30
N ALA A 237 -4.03 -2.58 6.16
CA ALA A 237 -3.13 -3.13 7.18
C ALA A 237 -3.13 -2.24 8.40
N GLN A 238 -2.87 -2.81 9.58
CA GLN A 238 -2.61 -2.02 10.77
C GLN A 238 -1.63 -2.72 11.70
N HIS A 239 -0.82 -1.94 12.39
CA HIS A 239 0.10 -2.41 13.44
C HIS A 239 0.33 -1.29 14.45
N GLU A 240 0.79 -1.66 15.65
CA GLU A 240 1.17 -0.69 16.69
C GLU A 240 2.68 -0.73 16.93
N ALA A 241 3.30 0.43 17.09
CA ALA A 241 4.71 0.58 17.45
C ALA A 241 4.87 1.77 18.39
N ASP A 242 5.54 1.57 19.53
CA ASP A 242 5.82 2.59 20.56
C ASP A 242 4.60 3.45 20.96
N GLY A 243 3.42 2.82 21.04
CA GLY A 243 2.16 3.46 21.42
C GLY A 243 1.47 4.24 20.30
N VAL A 244 1.96 4.15 19.06
CA VAL A 244 1.36 4.76 17.87
C VAL A 244 0.72 3.67 17.01
N LEU A 245 -0.57 3.84 16.69
CA LEU A 245 -1.27 2.97 15.74
C LEU A 245 -0.99 3.41 14.30
N TYR A 246 -0.39 2.54 13.49
CA TYR A 246 -0.17 2.76 12.07
C TYR A 246 -1.22 2.01 11.27
N VAL A 247 -1.92 2.71 10.38
CA VAL A 247 -2.97 2.15 9.52
C VAL A 247 -2.69 2.50 8.07
N THR A 248 -2.55 1.47 7.25
CA THR A 248 -2.53 1.58 5.79
C THR A 248 -3.93 1.27 5.24
N SER A 249 -4.50 2.16 4.42
CA SER A 249 -5.87 2.07 3.90
C SER A 249 -5.96 2.56 2.45
N GLY A 250 -5.41 1.80 1.51
CA GLY A 250 -5.36 2.13 0.07
C GLY A 250 -6.38 1.44 -0.84
N GLY A 251 -7.60 1.22 -0.36
CA GLY A 251 -8.60 0.41 -1.08
C GLY A 251 -9.73 1.17 -1.77
N ALA A 252 -9.62 2.49 -2.00
CA ALA A 252 -10.78 3.26 -2.45
C ALA A 252 -11.03 3.23 -3.96
N GLY A 253 -10.09 2.72 -4.76
CA GLY A 253 -10.23 2.65 -6.22
C GLY A 253 -9.13 1.89 -6.94
N ALA A 254 -7.87 2.12 -6.57
CA ALA A 254 -6.71 1.58 -7.28
C ALA A 254 -6.65 0.05 -7.25
N ALA A 255 -5.89 -0.54 -8.19
CA ALA A 255 -5.73 -1.98 -8.26
C ALA A 255 -5.05 -2.52 -6.99
N LEU A 256 -5.65 -3.56 -6.40
CA LEU A 256 -5.26 -4.06 -5.09
C LEU A 256 -3.96 -4.86 -5.15
N TYR A 257 -3.14 -4.62 -4.13
CA TYR A 257 -1.76 -5.06 -4.02
C TYR A 257 -1.61 -6.35 -3.20
N ALA A 258 -2.62 -6.68 -2.41
CA ALA A 258 -2.62 -7.89 -1.59
C ALA A 258 -3.72 -8.86 -2.06
N SER A 259 -3.59 -10.13 -1.70
CA SER A 259 -4.74 -11.05 -1.76
C SER A 259 -5.78 -10.67 -0.70
N PRO A 260 -7.04 -11.12 -0.81
CA PRO A 260 -8.05 -10.86 0.23
C PRO A 260 -7.63 -11.30 1.64
N GLU A 261 -6.86 -12.40 1.74
CA GLU A 261 -6.36 -12.94 3.01
C GLU A 261 -5.27 -12.04 3.63
N GLU A 262 -4.56 -11.29 2.79
CA GLU A 262 -3.49 -10.37 3.17
C GLU A 262 -3.99 -8.91 3.26
N GLY A 263 -5.31 -8.67 3.27
CA GLY A 263 -5.89 -7.32 3.38
C GLY A 263 -6.20 -6.63 2.05
N GLY A 264 -6.09 -7.35 0.93
CA GLY A 264 -6.47 -6.88 -0.40
C GLY A 264 -7.98 -6.84 -0.60
N MET A 265 -8.58 -5.69 -0.32
CA MET A 265 -10.01 -5.47 -0.54
C MET A 265 -10.28 -4.01 -0.90
N PHE A 266 -11.33 -3.77 -1.68
CA PHE A 266 -11.87 -2.42 -1.80
C PHE A 266 -12.60 -2.04 -0.52
N HIS A 267 -12.26 -0.89 0.06
CA HIS A 267 -12.77 -0.48 1.36
C HIS A 267 -12.61 1.03 1.60
N PHE A 268 -13.25 1.51 2.65
CA PHE A 268 -12.80 2.63 3.46
C PHE A 268 -12.69 2.15 4.91
N ALA A 269 -11.96 2.83 5.78
CA ALA A 269 -11.94 2.52 7.21
C ALA A 269 -12.85 3.48 7.98
N LEU A 270 -13.67 2.94 8.88
CA LEU A 270 -14.44 3.73 9.85
C LEU A 270 -13.64 3.81 11.15
N VAL A 271 -13.31 5.03 11.55
CA VAL A 271 -12.55 5.30 12.76
C VAL A 271 -13.47 5.86 13.83
N ARG A 272 -13.40 5.28 15.02
CA ARG A 272 -14.12 5.76 16.21
C ARG A 272 -13.12 6.07 17.29
N VAL A 273 -13.30 7.22 17.91
CA VAL A 273 -12.47 7.67 19.01
C VAL A 273 -13.36 7.96 20.20
N ARG A 274 -13.17 7.19 21.28
CA ARG A 274 -13.97 7.29 22.50
C ARG A 274 -13.12 7.02 23.73
N ASP A 275 -13.21 7.87 24.74
CA ASP A 275 -12.61 7.65 26.06
C ASP A 275 -11.15 7.18 25.95
N ASP A 276 -10.40 7.83 25.06
CA ASP A 276 -9.00 7.56 24.72
C ASP A 276 -8.68 6.30 23.88
N GLU A 277 -9.68 5.49 23.53
CA GLU A 277 -9.56 4.33 22.64
C GLU A 277 -9.84 4.73 21.18
N ILE A 278 -8.98 4.27 20.26
CA ILE A 278 -9.17 4.42 18.82
C ILE A 278 -9.44 3.03 18.24
N THR A 279 -10.61 2.86 17.63
CA THR A 279 -10.91 1.67 16.84
C THR A 279 -10.96 2.02 15.37
N VAL A 280 -10.35 1.14 14.55
CA VAL A 280 -10.27 1.30 13.10
C VAL A 280 -10.83 0.03 12.49
N GLU A 281 -11.98 0.15 11.84
CA GLU A 281 -12.69 -0.98 11.25
C GLU A 281 -12.78 -0.79 9.73
N PRO A 282 -12.11 -1.63 8.92
CA PRO A 282 -12.31 -1.59 7.49
C PRO A 282 -13.75 -1.95 7.16
N GLN A 283 -14.35 -1.19 6.26
CA GLN A 283 -15.69 -1.39 5.72
C GLN A 283 -15.55 -1.88 4.27
N PRO A 284 -15.59 -3.20 4.01
CA PRO A 284 -15.43 -3.74 2.68
C PRO A 284 -16.55 -3.25 1.75
N VAL A 285 -16.17 -2.83 0.55
CA VAL A 285 -17.09 -2.36 -0.48
C VAL A 285 -17.13 -3.40 -1.58
N GLN A 286 -18.27 -4.10 -1.69
CA GLN A 286 -18.47 -5.04 -2.78
C GLN A 286 -18.73 -4.30 -4.08
N THR A 287 -17.91 -4.61 -5.08
CA THR A 287 -18.03 -4.07 -6.43
C THR A 287 -17.63 -5.15 -7.42
N GLN A 288 -18.36 -5.23 -8.53
CA GLN A 288 -18.00 -6.13 -9.62
C GLN A 288 -16.94 -5.45 -10.45
N VAL A 289 -15.69 -5.77 -10.13
CA VAL A 289 -14.53 -5.31 -10.88
C VAL A 289 -13.93 -6.52 -11.56
N THR A 290 -13.94 -6.53 -12.89
CA THR A 290 -13.15 -7.49 -13.67
C THR A 290 -11.76 -6.92 -13.85
N ASP A 291 -10.86 -7.30 -12.95
CA ASP A 291 -9.44 -7.01 -13.13
C ASP A 291 -8.89 -7.88 -14.25
N PRO A 292 -8.18 -7.29 -15.23
CA PRO A 292 -7.34 -8.09 -16.10
C PRO A 292 -6.36 -8.84 -15.19
N SER A 293 -6.29 -10.14 -15.40
CA SER A 293 -5.35 -11.02 -14.71
C SER A 293 -4.58 -11.79 -15.75
N VAL A 294 -3.32 -12.07 -15.44
CA VAL A 294 -2.44 -12.86 -16.30
C VAL A 294 -2.13 -14.15 -15.57
N GLU A 295 -2.54 -15.27 -16.16
CA GLU A 295 -2.19 -16.59 -15.68
C GLU A 295 -0.80 -16.96 -16.20
N VAL A 296 0.14 -17.23 -15.30
CA VAL A 296 1.48 -17.70 -15.65
C VAL A 296 1.60 -19.15 -15.21
N SER A 297 2.01 -20.04 -16.11
CA SER A 297 2.10 -21.47 -15.84
C SER A 297 3.42 -22.07 -16.32
N GLY A 298 3.95 -23.02 -15.55
CA GLY A 298 5.22 -23.66 -15.83
C GLY A 298 5.42 -24.94 -14.99
N PRO A 299 6.65 -25.49 -14.97
CA PRO A 299 6.93 -26.79 -14.33
C PRO A 299 6.54 -26.90 -12.85
N SER A 300 6.54 -25.79 -12.10
CA SER A 300 6.22 -25.76 -10.66
C SER A 300 4.75 -25.42 -10.36
N GLY A 301 3.92 -25.21 -11.38
CA GLY A 301 2.50 -24.95 -11.24
C GLY A 301 2.03 -23.69 -11.97
N THR A 302 0.89 -23.16 -11.53
CA THR A 302 0.23 -22.00 -12.14
C THR A 302 0.03 -20.93 -11.08
N ILE A 303 0.40 -19.70 -11.40
CA ILE A 303 0.14 -18.50 -10.60
C ILE A 303 -0.76 -17.59 -11.42
N LYS A 304 -1.83 -17.10 -10.83
CA LYS A 304 -2.71 -16.10 -11.45
C LYS A 304 -2.41 -14.75 -10.82
N TYR A 305 -1.77 -13.86 -11.58
CA TYR A 305 -1.46 -12.52 -11.12
C TYR A 305 -2.62 -11.56 -11.42
N SER A 306 -3.05 -10.81 -10.43
CA SER A 306 -3.83 -9.58 -10.65
C SER A 306 -2.94 -8.49 -11.24
N LEU A 307 -3.55 -7.46 -11.84
CA LEU A 307 -2.81 -6.28 -12.26
C LEU A 307 -2.03 -5.63 -11.10
N GLY A 308 -2.65 -5.52 -9.93
CA GLY A 308 -1.98 -4.92 -8.77
C GLY A 308 -0.77 -5.73 -8.32
N GLN A 309 -0.84 -7.06 -8.33
CA GLN A 309 0.32 -7.91 -8.06
C GLN A 309 1.44 -7.71 -9.09
N LEU A 310 1.11 -7.59 -10.37
CA LEU A 310 2.12 -7.32 -11.42
C LEU A 310 2.80 -5.96 -11.22
N MET A 311 2.07 -4.93 -10.79
CA MET A 311 2.63 -3.59 -10.55
C MET A 311 3.62 -3.53 -9.38
N GLN A 312 3.57 -4.50 -8.47
CA GLN A 312 4.51 -4.59 -7.35
C GLN A 312 5.80 -5.32 -7.67
N MET A 313 5.78 -6.15 -8.72
CA MET A 313 6.97 -6.88 -9.11
C MET A 313 8.03 -5.90 -9.60
N SER A 314 9.30 -6.26 -9.45
CA SER A 314 10.40 -5.49 -10.04
C SER A 314 10.11 -5.28 -11.51
N SER A 315 10.01 -4.02 -11.90
CA SER A 315 9.64 -3.60 -13.24
C SER A 315 10.77 -2.85 -13.90
N VAL A 316 10.77 -2.89 -15.23
CA VAL A 316 11.67 -2.12 -16.07
C VAL A 316 10.86 -1.08 -16.81
N GLU A 317 11.33 0.16 -16.76
CA GLU A 317 10.81 1.27 -17.55
C GLU A 317 11.71 1.48 -18.78
N GLY A 318 11.12 1.69 -19.95
CA GLY A 318 11.87 2.09 -21.13
C GLY A 318 11.00 2.61 -22.26
N ALA A 319 11.53 3.58 -23.01
CA ALA A 319 10.93 4.04 -24.24
C ALA A 319 11.10 2.96 -25.33
N SER A 320 10.01 2.63 -26.03
CA SER A 320 10.08 1.66 -27.12
C SER A 320 9.02 1.93 -28.19
N ALA A 321 9.27 1.39 -29.38
CA ALA A 321 8.33 1.32 -30.51
C ALA A 321 8.68 0.10 -31.38
N PHE A 322 7.75 -0.35 -32.21
CA PHE A 322 8.00 -1.46 -33.14
C PHE A 322 7.68 -1.11 -34.58
N GLU A 323 8.39 -1.75 -35.50
CA GLU A 323 8.15 -1.62 -36.93
C GLU A 323 7.02 -2.58 -37.39
N ASN A 324 6.06 -2.05 -38.14
CA ASN A 324 5.02 -2.87 -38.76
C ASN A 324 5.49 -3.48 -40.09
N ARG A 325 4.69 -4.40 -40.67
CA ARG A 325 4.98 -5.05 -41.96
C ARG A 325 5.18 -4.10 -43.16
N PHE A 326 4.82 -2.81 -43.01
CA PHE A 326 4.97 -1.79 -44.05
C PHE A 326 6.17 -0.87 -43.81
N GLY A 327 6.99 -1.16 -42.79
CA GLY A 327 8.17 -0.36 -42.46
C GLY A 327 7.89 0.90 -41.64
N ASN A 328 6.69 1.05 -41.07
CA ASN A 328 6.35 2.21 -40.25
C ASN A 328 6.46 1.85 -38.77
N PHE A 329 7.04 2.75 -37.98
CA PHE A 329 7.07 2.63 -36.53
C PHE A 329 5.75 3.03 -35.88
N THR A 330 5.25 2.17 -35.00
CA THR A 330 4.05 2.38 -34.20
C THR A 330 4.26 1.83 -32.79
N GLY A 331 3.26 2.00 -31.91
CA GLY A 331 3.40 1.60 -30.51
C GLY A 331 4.44 2.43 -29.76
N HIS A 332 4.64 3.70 -30.15
CA HIS A 332 5.54 4.61 -29.43
C HIS A 332 5.02 4.87 -28.02
N GLY A 333 5.89 4.76 -27.03
CA GLY A 333 5.66 5.25 -25.68
C GLY A 333 6.73 4.78 -24.70
N VAL A 334 6.61 5.23 -23.46
CA VAL A 334 7.37 4.72 -22.33
C VAL A 334 6.57 3.62 -21.67
N TYR A 335 7.15 2.43 -21.61
CA TYR A 335 6.51 1.24 -21.08
C TYR A 335 7.12 0.87 -19.74
N LEU A 336 6.26 0.60 -18.75
CA LEU A 336 6.64 0.01 -17.47
C LEU A 336 6.05 -1.41 -17.40
N GLY A 337 6.92 -2.39 -17.20
CA GLY A 337 6.52 -3.80 -17.23
C GLY A 337 7.42 -4.72 -16.44
N VAL A 338 6.85 -5.87 -16.04
CA VAL A 338 7.57 -6.93 -15.34
C VAL A 338 8.38 -7.72 -16.36
N PRO A 339 9.69 -7.97 -16.14
CA PRO A 339 10.45 -8.89 -16.97
C PRO A 339 9.76 -10.25 -17.06
N VAL A 340 9.57 -10.74 -18.29
CA VAL A 340 8.94 -12.05 -18.49
C VAL A 340 9.78 -13.17 -17.87
N ALA A 341 11.11 -12.99 -17.82
CA ALA A 341 12.04 -13.87 -17.11
C ALA A 341 11.66 -14.08 -15.63
N ASP A 342 11.28 -13.01 -14.93
CA ASP A 342 10.93 -13.06 -13.51
C ASP A 342 9.58 -13.76 -13.31
N LEU A 343 8.62 -13.48 -14.20
CA LEU A 343 7.31 -14.15 -14.20
C LEU A 343 7.45 -15.67 -14.37
N VAL A 344 8.28 -16.13 -15.32
CA VAL A 344 8.46 -17.56 -15.55
C VAL A 344 9.33 -18.22 -14.48
N ALA A 345 10.29 -17.50 -13.90
CA ALA A 345 11.10 -18.00 -12.80
C ALA A 345 10.23 -18.41 -11.59
N ALA A 346 9.18 -17.64 -11.30
CA ALA A 346 8.22 -17.93 -10.23
C ALA A 346 7.44 -19.26 -10.42
N VAL A 347 7.38 -19.79 -11.64
CA VAL A 347 6.68 -21.06 -11.96
C VAL A 347 7.63 -22.18 -12.38
N GLY A 348 8.90 -22.11 -11.99
CA GLY A 348 9.91 -23.16 -12.25
C GLY A 348 10.85 -22.88 -13.42
N GLY A 349 10.74 -21.69 -14.03
CA GLY A 349 11.60 -21.24 -15.12
C GLY A 349 11.26 -21.85 -16.48
N ILE A 350 12.01 -21.43 -17.48
CA ILE A 350 12.01 -21.94 -18.85
C ILE A 350 13.41 -22.50 -19.16
N GLN A 351 13.52 -23.60 -19.90
CA GLN A 351 14.81 -24.20 -20.27
C GLN A 351 15.11 -24.04 -21.77
N PRO A 352 16.39 -24.10 -22.20
CA PRO A 352 16.72 -24.12 -23.62
C PRO A 352 15.99 -25.25 -24.36
N GLY A 353 15.24 -24.87 -25.40
CA GLY A 353 14.40 -25.79 -26.19
C GLY A 353 12.91 -25.70 -25.87
N ASP A 354 12.53 -25.24 -24.67
CA ASP A 354 11.14 -24.98 -24.32
C ASP A 354 10.57 -23.80 -25.12
N VAL A 355 9.25 -23.76 -25.20
CA VAL A 355 8.51 -22.68 -25.86
C VAL A 355 7.76 -21.87 -24.82
N LEU A 356 7.91 -20.55 -24.84
CA LEU A 356 7.01 -19.66 -24.12
C LEU A 356 5.82 -19.34 -25.02
N ARG A 357 4.63 -19.77 -24.61
CA ARG A 357 3.37 -19.46 -25.29
C ARG A 357 2.65 -18.32 -24.58
N VAL A 358 2.34 -17.27 -25.31
CA VAL A 358 1.56 -16.14 -24.81
C VAL A 358 0.21 -16.12 -25.51
N GLN A 359 -0.86 -16.07 -24.73
CA GLN A 359 -2.24 -16.00 -25.21
C GLN A 359 -2.89 -14.69 -24.77
N SER A 360 -3.62 -14.09 -25.69
CA SER A 360 -4.40 -12.88 -25.50
C SER A 360 -5.87 -13.23 -25.26
N SER A 361 -6.60 -12.37 -24.56
CA SER A 361 -8.03 -12.54 -24.30
C SER A 361 -8.90 -12.50 -25.57
N ASP A 362 -8.40 -11.92 -26.67
CA ASP A 362 -9.05 -11.94 -27.99
C ASP A 362 -8.77 -13.21 -28.81
N GLY A 363 -8.07 -14.18 -28.22
CA GLY A 363 -7.72 -15.46 -28.84
C GLY A 363 -6.44 -15.42 -29.67
N TYR A 364 -5.74 -14.28 -29.73
CA TYR A 364 -4.42 -14.23 -30.35
C TYR A 364 -3.40 -15.06 -29.54
N GLU A 365 -2.51 -15.76 -30.23
CA GLU A 365 -1.46 -16.58 -29.62
C GLU A 365 -0.13 -16.33 -30.32
N GLN A 366 0.94 -16.29 -29.55
CA GLN A 366 2.30 -16.16 -30.06
C GLN A 366 3.27 -17.00 -29.23
N ASP A 367 4.17 -17.68 -29.93
CA ASP A 367 5.24 -18.48 -29.33
C ASP A 367 6.58 -17.73 -29.40
N TYR A 368 7.36 -17.88 -28.33
CA TYR A 368 8.68 -17.28 -28.15
C TYR A 368 9.67 -18.35 -27.70
N ALA A 369 10.94 -18.16 -28.07
CA ALA A 369 12.01 -19.07 -27.70
C ALA A 369 12.53 -18.73 -26.31
N TYR A 370 13.24 -19.68 -25.70
CA TYR A 370 14.04 -19.44 -24.49
C TYR A 370 14.87 -18.15 -24.60
N ASP A 371 15.56 -17.92 -25.73
CA ASP A 371 16.42 -16.75 -25.94
C ASP A 371 15.64 -15.42 -26.06
N ASN A 372 14.31 -15.44 -26.24
CA ASN A 372 13.52 -14.21 -26.11
C ASN A 372 13.32 -13.80 -24.65
N VAL A 373 13.22 -14.78 -23.76
CA VAL A 373 13.06 -14.57 -22.32
C VAL A 373 14.41 -14.30 -21.66
N HIS A 374 15.44 -15.07 -22.04
CA HIS A 374 16.82 -14.98 -21.56
C HIS A 374 17.77 -14.71 -22.73
N PRO A 375 17.83 -13.47 -23.24
CA PRO A 375 18.64 -13.16 -24.41
C PRO A 375 20.12 -13.44 -24.22
N THR A 376 20.73 -14.03 -25.26
CA THR A 376 22.17 -13.96 -25.47
C THR A 376 22.63 -12.50 -25.57
N PRO A 377 23.91 -12.18 -25.33
CA PRO A 377 24.40 -10.81 -25.49
C PRO A 377 24.06 -10.20 -26.86
N GLN A 378 24.13 -10.98 -27.94
CA GLN A 378 23.77 -10.52 -29.28
C GLN A 378 22.27 -10.22 -29.42
N TRP A 379 21.40 -11.05 -28.83
CA TRP A 379 19.95 -10.79 -28.88
C TRP A 379 19.56 -9.62 -27.99
N ALA A 380 20.24 -9.44 -26.85
CA ALA A 380 20.00 -8.33 -25.93
C ALA A 380 20.33 -6.97 -26.58
N GLU A 381 21.35 -6.90 -27.44
CA GLU A 381 21.66 -5.69 -28.21
C GLU A 381 20.57 -5.33 -29.22
N LEU A 382 19.76 -6.29 -29.66
CA LEU A 382 18.74 -6.10 -30.71
C LEU A 382 17.31 -5.98 -30.17
N GLN A 383 16.85 -6.93 -29.36
CA GLN A 383 15.49 -6.90 -28.81
C GLN A 383 15.42 -6.25 -27.41
N GLY A 384 16.56 -6.18 -26.71
CA GLY A 384 16.61 -5.81 -25.31
C GLY A 384 15.83 -6.76 -24.39
N ILE A 385 15.19 -6.20 -23.36
CA ILE A 385 14.42 -6.97 -22.38
C ILE A 385 12.99 -7.19 -22.86
N MET A 386 12.49 -8.42 -22.69
CA MET A 386 11.09 -8.78 -22.91
C MET A 386 10.30 -8.58 -21.62
N VAL A 387 9.31 -7.70 -21.64
CA VAL A 387 8.47 -7.38 -20.48
C VAL A 387 6.99 -7.64 -20.78
N LEU A 388 6.24 -8.00 -19.73
CA LEU A 388 4.80 -7.84 -19.69
C LEU A 388 4.51 -6.42 -19.18
N ALA A 389 4.29 -5.50 -20.11
CA ALA A 389 3.95 -4.12 -19.80
C ALA A 389 2.52 -4.02 -19.23
N VAL A 390 2.40 -3.27 -18.14
CA VAL A 390 1.14 -3.02 -17.40
C VAL A 390 0.77 -1.53 -17.37
N GLU A 391 1.71 -0.67 -17.75
CA GLU A 391 1.54 0.78 -17.90
C GLU A 391 2.22 1.28 -19.18
N LYS A 392 1.61 2.29 -19.82
CA LYS A 392 2.18 3.02 -20.95
C LYS A 392 1.96 4.51 -20.77
N ASP A 393 3.03 5.29 -20.88
CA ASP A 393 3.02 6.77 -20.78
C ASP A 393 2.36 7.29 -19.50
N GLY A 394 2.56 6.62 -18.35
CA GLY A 394 1.92 7.02 -17.10
C GLY A 394 0.47 6.51 -16.93
N ILE A 395 -0.05 5.76 -17.90
CA ILE A 395 -1.45 5.28 -17.92
C ILE A 395 -1.47 3.77 -17.72
N THR A 396 -2.15 3.33 -16.65
CA THR A 396 -2.31 1.92 -16.27
C THR A 396 -3.62 1.34 -16.79
N MET A 397 -3.74 0.01 -16.75
CA MET A 397 -5.02 -0.67 -16.95
C MET A 397 -6.05 -0.28 -15.87
N PRO A 398 -7.36 -0.15 -16.20
CA PRO A 398 -7.98 -0.44 -17.49
C PRO A 398 -7.96 0.72 -18.50
N ALA A 399 -7.48 1.92 -18.11
CA ALA A 399 -7.48 3.09 -18.98
C ALA A 399 -6.56 2.94 -20.20
N TRP A 400 -5.41 2.28 -20.01
CA TRP A 400 -4.56 1.87 -21.13
C TRP A 400 -5.15 0.63 -21.81
N GLY A 401 -6.17 0.81 -22.63
CA GLY A 401 -6.98 -0.30 -23.16
C GLY A 401 -6.21 -1.44 -23.83
N ASP A 402 -4.99 -1.21 -24.34
CA ASP A 402 -4.15 -2.20 -25.03
C ASP A 402 -3.32 -3.12 -24.11
N GLY A 403 -3.32 -2.89 -22.80
CA GLY A 403 -2.60 -3.71 -21.82
C GLY A 403 -3.42 -4.92 -21.30
N PRO A 404 -2.80 -5.80 -20.48
CA PRO A 404 -1.36 -6.04 -20.39
C PRO A 404 -0.79 -6.45 -21.76
N ARG A 405 0.47 -6.09 -22.05
CA ARG A 405 1.05 -6.26 -23.38
C ARG A 405 2.48 -6.78 -23.32
N ILE A 406 2.84 -7.73 -24.19
CA ILE A 406 4.24 -8.08 -24.43
C ILE A 406 4.92 -6.93 -25.16
N VAL A 407 6.02 -6.45 -24.60
CA VAL A 407 6.83 -5.36 -25.12
C VAL A 407 8.29 -5.79 -25.10
N PHE A 408 9.03 -5.44 -26.14
CA PHE A 408 10.49 -5.53 -26.17
C PHE A 408 11.04 -4.12 -25.96
N ILE A 409 12.05 -3.96 -25.12
CA ILE A 409 12.69 -2.65 -24.83
C ILE A 409 14.16 -2.70 -25.30
N PRO A 410 14.42 -2.48 -26.61
CA PRO A 410 15.77 -2.42 -27.16
C PRO A 410 16.58 -1.25 -26.59
N PRO A 411 17.93 -1.34 -26.58
CA PRO A 411 18.79 -0.24 -26.12
C PRO A 411 18.62 1.08 -26.87
N ASP A 412 18.25 1.02 -28.16
CA ASP A 412 18.00 2.20 -29.01
C ASP A 412 16.52 2.63 -29.03
N GLY A 413 15.66 1.91 -28.30
CA GLY A 413 14.22 2.16 -28.19
C GLY A 413 13.41 1.79 -29.44
N LEU A 414 13.99 1.09 -30.43
CA LEU A 414 13.30 0.75 -31.67
C LEU A 414 13.44 -0.74 -31.98
N TYR A 415 12.31 -1.46 -32.02
CA TYR A 415 12.29 -2.87 -32.40
C TYR A 415 11.97 -3.03 -33.88
N HIS A 416 13.01 -3.14 -34.70
CA HIS A 416 12.92 -3.25 -36.15
C HIS A 416 12.44 -4.63 -36.59
N ASN A 417 11.96 -4.71 -37.84
CA ASN A 417 11.69 -5.98 -38.49
C ASN A 417 12.97 -6.82 -38.66
N THR A 418 14.13 -6.18 -38.84
CA THR A 418 15.43 -6.86 -38.89
C THR A 418 15.83 -7.46 -37.55
N ASP A 419 15.54 -6.76 -36.45
CA ASP A 419 15.80 -7.26 -35.10
C ASP A 419 14.91 -8.46 -34.82
N CYS A 420 13.61 -8.31 -35.11
CA CYS A 420 12.64 -9.40 -35.02
C CYS A 420 13.07 -10.62 -35.84
N ALA A 421 13.58 -10.43 -37.06
CA ALA A 421 14.08 -11.52 -37.89
C ALA A 421 15.31 -12.20 -37.28
N ALA A 422 16.23 -11.42 -36.70
CA ALA A 422 17.45 -11.93 -36.06
C ALA A 422 17.20 -12.61 -34.71
N THR A 423 16.13 -12.22 -34.00
CA THR A 423 15.77 -12.72 -32.67
C THR A 423 14.54 -13.65 -32.68
N SER A 424 14.26 -14.30 -33.81
CA SER A 424 13.18 -15.29 -33.94
C SER A 424 13.71 -16.67 -34.26
N ALA A 425 13.33 -17.67 -33.47
CA ALA A 425 13.60 -19.08 -33.77
C ALA A 425 12.72 -19.59 -34.94
N PRO A 426 13.15 -20.64 -35.66
CA PRO A 426 12.33 -21.28 -36.69
C PRO A 426 10.94 -21.70 -36.16
N GLY A 427 9.89 -21.43 -36.94
CA GLY A 427 8.51 -21.73 -36.54
C GLY A 427 7.88 -20.74 -35.55
N GLN A 428 8.60 -19.68 -35.17
CA GLN A 428 8.13 -18.65 -34.25
C GLN A 428 8.41 -17.24 -34.79
N GLY A 429 7.74 -16.23 -34.21
CA GLY A 429 8.02 -14.82 -34.48
C GLY A 429 8.03 -14.46 -35.97
N TRP A 430 9.15 -13.90 -36.45
CA TRP A 430 9.34 -13.50 -37.85
C TRP A 430 9.11 -14.63 -38.86
N ASN A 431 9.42 -15.88 -38.49
CA ASN A 431 9.26 -17.04 -39.35
C ASN A 431 7.78 -17.45 -39.54
N VAL A 432 6.86 -16.86 -38.77
CA VAL A 432 5.41 -17.04 -38.90
C VAL A 432 4.77 -15.76 -39.46
N TYR A 433 5.10 -14.61 -38.88
CA TYR A 433 4.60 -13.31 -39.30
C TYR A 433 5.77 -12.35 -39.48
N GLN A 434 6.01 -11.93 -40.72
CA GLN A 434 7.06 -10.96 -41.08
C GLN A 434 6.70 -9.53 -40.63
N SER A 435 6.59 -9.34 -39.31
CA SER A 435 6.36 -8.05 -38.65
C SER A 435 6.84 -8.11 -37.21
N ALA A 436 7.65 -7.14 -36.77
CA ALA A 436 8.02 -6.98 -35.36
C ALA A 436 6.78 -6.80 -34.47
N GLY A 437 5.79 -6.03 -34.95
CA GLY A 437 4.52 -5.83 -34.23
C GLY A 437 3.70 -7.07 -33.92
N ALA A 438 3.83 -8.14 -34.70
CA ALA A 438 3.17 -9.42 -34.39
C ALA A 438 3.75 -10.09 -33.13
N ARG A 439 4.91 -9.65 -32.64
CA ARG A 439 5.52 -10.13 -31.40
C ARG A 439 5.10 -9.34 -30.17
N TRP A 440 4.33 -8.26 -30.34
CA TRP A 440 3.91 -7.39 -29.25
C TRP A 440 2.44 -7.65 -28.91
N ALA A 441 2.17 -8.88 -28.43
CA ALA A 441 0.83 -9.37 -28.10
C ALA A 441 0.15 -8.48 -27.06
N ARG A 442 -1.04 -7.98 -27.36
CA ARG A 442 -1.89 -7.14 -26.50
C ARG A 442 -2.92 -7.98 -25.75
N TYR A 443 -3.55 -7.42 -24.73
CA TYR A 443 -4.57 -8.11 -23.91
C TYR A 443 -4.11 -9.46 -23.37
N VAL A 444 -2.83 -9.56 -22.99
CA VAL A 444 -2.23 -10.81 -22.52
C VAL A 444 -3.01 -11.32 -21.33
N SER A 445 -3.50 -12.56 -21.42
CA SER A 445 -4.30 -13.22 -20.39
C SER A 445 -3.62 -14.48 -19.86
N ARG A 446 -2.74 -15.12 -20.64
CA ARG A 446 -1.94 -16.26 -20.20
C ARG A 446 -0.53 -16.23 -20.78
N ILE A 447 0.44 -16.63 -19.95
CA ILE A 447 1.83 -16.94 -20.32
C ILE A 447 2.10 -18.37 -19.85
N GLN A 448 2.57 -19.23 -20.73
CA GLN A 448 2.78 -20.64 -20.44
C GLN A 448 4.14 -21.11 -20.92
N VAL A 449 4.91 -21.74 -20.05
CA VAL A 449 6.11 -22.50 -20.44
C VAL A 449 5.66 -23.89 -20.90
N VAL A 450 5.91 -24.20 -22.18
CA VAL A 450 5.62 -25.47 -22.82
C VAL A 450 6.93 -26.25 -22.98
N PRO A 451 7.13 -27.36 -22.24
CA PRO A 451 8.38 -28.12 -22.30
C PRO A 451 8.66 -28.71 -23.68
N SER A 452 9.94 -28.76 -24.07
CA SER A 452 10.36 -29.44 -25.29
C SER A 452 10.12 -30.95 -25.16
N GLY A 453 9.14 -31.51 -25.90
CA GLY A 453 8.89 -32.96 -25.93
C GLY A 453 7.44 -33.42 -25.79
N ASN A 454 6.46 -32.51 -25.80
CA ASN A 454 5.04 -32.85 -25.99
C ASN A 454 4.62 -32.86 -27.45
#